data_AF-R5CHD4-F1
#
_entry.id   AF-R5CHD4-F1
#
_cell.length_a   1.000
_cell.length_b   1.000
_cell.length_c   1.000
_cell.angle_alpha   90.00
_cell.angle_beta   90.00
_cell.angle_gamma   90.00
#
_symmetry.space_group_name_H-M   'P 1'
#
loop_
_entity.id
_entity.type
_entity.pdbx_description
1 polymer ?
#
loop_
_entity_poly.entity_id
_entity_poly.type
_entity_poly.pdbx_seq_one_letter_code
_entity_poly.pdbx_strand_id
1 'polypeptide(L)' 'MKYKIEKNTVQETLILPLYSRKLCSELYPSLYHDETSVRLIDQIDYDFSEAEKKSQGLMQRFGALEVAMQPE' A
#
# COMPACT_ATOMS: atom_id res chain seq x y z
N MET A 1 4.27 -10.71 -16.82
CA MET A 1 4.90 -9.42 -17.21
C MET A 1 4.56 -8.44 -16.10
N LYS A 2 5.54 -7.71 -15.54
CA LYS A 2 5.26 -6.70 -14.51
C LYS A 2 5.05 -5.33 -15.14
N TYR A 3 4.18 -4.51 -14.54
CA TYR A 3 3.93 -3.13 -14.93
C TYR A 3 5.01 -2.24 -14.35
N LYS A 4 5.83 -1.64 -15.21
CA LYS A 4 6.86 -0.70 -14.78
C LYS A 4 6.23 0.67 -14.51
N ILE A 5 6.53 1.23 -13.36
CA ILE A 5 6.10 2.58 -13.00
C ILE A 5 7.32 3.49 -13.03
N GLU A 6 7.24 4.55 -13.83
CA GLU A 6 8.32 5.53 -13.96
C GLU A 6 8.25 6.58 -12.86
N LYS A 7 9.43 6.97 -12.36
CA LYS A 7 9.57 8.02 -11.35
C LYS A 7 9.17 9.38 -11.91
N ASN A 8 8.64 10.24 -11.05
CA ASN A 8 8.15 11.59 -11.35
C ASN A 8 6.98 11.61 -12.34
N THR A 9 6.19 10.53 -12.38
CA THR A 9 4.95 10.47 -13.15
C THR A 9 3.73 10.61 -12.26
N VAL A 10 2.60 10.99 -12.86
CA VAL A 10 1.31 11.00 -12.15
C VAL A 10 0.97 9.59 -11.63
N GLN A 11 1.36 8.54 -12.34
CA GLN A 11 1.10 7.16 -11.92
C GLN A 11 1.85 6.79 -10.63
N GLU A 12 3.08 7.27 -10.45
CA GLU A 12 3.87 7.05 -9.22
C GLU A 12 3.12 7.54 -7.97
N THR A 13 2.34 8.60 -8.09
CA THR A 13 1.55 9.15 -6.96
C THR A 13 0.50 8.16 -6.42
N LEU A 14 0.07 7.19 -7.24
CA LEU A 14 -0.90 6.16 -6.87
C LEU A 14 -0.25 4.95 -6.18
N ILE A 15 1.08 4.83 -6.24
CA ILE A 15 1.80 3.65 -5.72
C ILE A 15 1.79 3.62 -4.19
N LEU A 16 2.00 4.76 -3.55
CA LEU A 16 2.01 4.82 -2.08
C LEU A 16 0.63 4.51 -1.48
N PRO A 17 -0.50 5.09 -1.96
CA PRO A 17 -1.83 4.68 -1.50
C PRO A 17 -2.15 3.20 -1.73
N LEU A 18 -1.78 2.64 -2.90
CA LEU A 18 -2.00 1.22 -3.21
C LEU A 18 -1.18 0.31 -2.27
N TYR A 19 0.06 0.67 -1.99
CA TYR A 19 0.93 -0.04 -1.06
C TYR A 19 0.38 0.00 0.38
N SER A 20 -0.13 1.14 0.82
CA SER A 20 -0.78 1.27 2.13
C SER A 20 -1.97 0.32 2.28
N ARG A 21 -2.81 0.15 1.23
CA ARG A 21 -3.95 -0.79 1.24
C ARG A 21 -3.50 -2.24 1.37
N LYS A 22 -2.44 -2.63 0.65
CA LYS A 22 -1.81 -3.94 0.82
C LYS A 22 -1.36 -4.12 2.27
N LEU A 23 -0.65 -3.14 2.82
CA LEU A 23 -0.13 -3.19 4.18
C LEU A 23 -1.27 -3.28 5.23
N CYS A 24 -2.37 -2.55 5.06
CA CYS A 24 -3.57 -2.68 5.90
C CYS A 24 -4.12 -4.11 5.87
N SER A 25 -4.19 -4.71 4.67
CA SER A 25 -4.71 -6.08 4.48
C SER A 25 -3.82 -7.12 5.15
N GLU A 26 -2.50 -6.93 5.11
CA GLU A 26 -1.53 -7.84 5.73
C GLU A 26 -1.44 -7.67 7.25
N LEU A 27 -1.49 -6.43 7.76
CA LEU A 27 -1.36 -6.14 9.19
C LEU A 27 -2.67 -6.32 9.96
N TYR A 28 -3.82 -6.06 9.34
CA TYR A 28 -5.14 -6.07 9.97
C TYR A 28 -6.16 -6.89 9.18
N PRO A 29 -5.88 -8.16 8.85
CA PRO A 29 -6.71 -8.98 7.97
C PRO A 29 -8.14 -9.21 8.48
N SER A 30 -8.38 -9.07 9.78
CA SER A 30 -9.73 -9.18 10.37
C SER A 30 -10.54 -7.87 10.30
N LEU A 31 -9.92 -6.75 9.94
CA LEU A 31 -10.54 -5.42 9.87
C LEU A 31 -10.62 -4.88 8.45
N TYR A 32 -9.61 -5.18 7.63
CA TYR A 32 -9.52 -4.73 6.24
C TYR A 32 -8.90 -5.83 5.39
N HIS A 33 -9.55 -6.17 4.27
CA HIS A 33 -9.08 -7.22 3.37
C HIS A 33 -9.29 -6.79 1.91
N ASP A 34 -8.18 -6.48 1.24
CA ASP A 34 -8.18 -6.04 -0.14
C ASP A 34 -7.21 -6.88 -0.98
N GLU A 35 -7.69 -8.02 -1.45
CA GLU A 35 -6.95 -8.94 -2.31
C GLU A 35 -6.52 -8.29 -3.64
N THR A 36 -7.25 -7.27 -4.09
CA THR A 36 -6.91 -6.56 -5.33
C THR A 36 -5.64 -5.76 -5.13
N SER A 37 -5.49 -5.05 -4.00
CA SER A 37 -4.25 -4.32 -3.70
C SER A 37 -3.04 -5.24 -3.59
N VAL A 38 -3.19 -6.38 -2.89
CA VAL A 38 -2.14 -7.39 -2.74
C VAL A 38 -1.69 -7.89 -4.11
N ARG A 39 -2.64 -8.31 -4.95
CA ARG A 39 -2.35 -8.82 -6.30
C ARG A 39 -1.72 -7.76 -7.21
N LEU A 40 -2.21 -6.52 -7.17
CA LEU A 40 -1.71 -5.45 -8.04
C LEU A 40 -0.27 -5.05 -7.68
N ILE A 41 0.05 -4.97 -6.38
CA ILE A 41 1.42 -4.66 -5.93
C ILE A 41 2.43 -5.71 -6.43
N ASP A 42 2.07 -6.99 -6.40
CA ASP A 42 2.96 -8.07 -6.87
C ASP A 42 3.22 -8.01 -8.39
N GLN A 43 2.32 -7.38 -9.14
CA GLN A 43 2.43 -7.17 -10.58
C GLN A 43 3.17 -5.88 -10.95
N ILE A 44 3.48 -5.00 -10.01
CA ILE A 44 4.18 -3.74 -10.26
C ILE A 44 5.69 -3.93 -10.09
N ASP A 45 6.46 -3.38 -11.03
CA ASP A 45 7.91 -3.25 -10.95
C ASP A 45 8.25 -1.84 -10.45
N TYR A 46 8.30 -1.71 -9.12
CA TYR A 46 8.60 -0.48 -8.40
C TYR A 46 9.41 -0.79 -7.13
N ASP A 47 10.33 0.10 -6.78
CA ASP A 47 11.15 -0.03 -5.57
C ASP A 47 10.42 0.55 -4.35
N PHE A 48 9.90 -0.34 -3.50
CA PHE A 48 9.16 0.02 -2.28
C PHE A 48 10.06 0.24 -1.06
N SER A 49 11.38 0.09 -1.17
CA SER A 49 12.30 0.15 -0.01
C SER A 49 12.18 1.46 0.80
N GLU A 50 11.94 2.58 0.12
CA GLU A 50 11.71 3.88 0.77
C GLU A 50 10.34 3.97 1.46
N ALA A 51 9.31 3.34 0.90
CA ALA A 51 8.00 3.24 1.54
C ALA A 51 8.06 2.33 2.76
N GLU A 52 8.79 1.22 2.68
CA GLU A 52 9.02 0.28 3.78
C GLU A 52 9.73 0.94 4.96
N LYS A 53 10.84 1.65 4.73
CA LYS A 53 11.57 2.39 5.77
C LYS A 53 10.66 3.38 6.50
N LYS A 54 9.78 4.06 5.78
CA LYS A 54 8.80 4.98 6.36
C LYS A 54 7.75 4.21 7.18
N SER A 55 7.21 3.12 6.61
CA SER A 55 6.12 2.32 7.21
C SER A 55 6.44 1.68 8.56
N GLN A 56 7.71 1.61 8.93
CA GLN A 56 8.14 1.15 10.27
C GLN A 56 7.78 2.14 11.39
N GLY A 57 7.36 3.37 11.07
CA GLY A 57 6.88 4.35 12.04
C GLY A 57 5.46 4.08 12.54
N LEU A 58 5.25 4.30 13.85
CA LEU A 58 3.96 4.13 14.55
C LEU A 58 2.81 4.87 13.85
N MET A 59 3.08 6.04 13.25
CA MET A 59 2.11 6.93 12.62
C MET A 59 1.43 6.32 11.38
N GLN A 60 2.14 5.52 10.58
CA GLN A 60 1.57 4.87 9.40
C GLN A 60 0.75 3.63 9.75
N ARG A 61 1.08 2.93 10.85
CA ARG A 61 0.20 1.88 11.40
C ARG A 61 -1.13 2.45 11.90
N PHE A 62 -1.09 3.62 12.54
CA PHE A 62 -2.30 4.33 12.95
C PHE A 62 -3.13 4.82 11.76
N GLY A 63 -2.51 5.39 10.72
CA GLY A 63 -3.23 5.80 9.50
C GLY A 63 -3.85 4.61 8.75
N ALA A 64 -3.14 3.48 8.69
CA ALA A 64 -3.68 2.22 8.15
C ALA A 64 -4.91 1.73 8.93
N LEU A 65 -4.86 1.79 10.27
CA LEU A 65 -5.96 1.43 11.15
C LEU A 65 -7.16 2.38 10.99
N GLU A 66 -6.93 3.69 10.87
CA GLU A 66 -8.00 4.67 10.65
C GLU A 66 -8.76 4.41 9.34
N VAL A 67 -8.04 4.12 8.25
CA VAL A 67 -8.64 3.71 6.97
C VAL A 67 -9.42 2.40 7.11
N ALA A 68 -8.88 1.41 7.85
CA ALA A 68 -9.56 0.14 8.10
C ALA A 68 -10.83 0.29 8.96
N MET A 69 -10.93 1.35 9.76
CA MET A 69 -12.07 1.60 10.65
C MET A 69 -13.15 2.51 10.05
N GLN A 70 -12.93 3.09 8.86
CA GLN A 70 -13.94 3.90 8.17
C GLN A 70 -14.99 2.96 7.54
N PRO A 71 -16.27 3.01 7.95
CA PRO A 71 -17.33 2.24 7.30
C PRO A 71 -17.60 2.78 5.89
N GLU A 72 -17.85 1.88 4.93
CA GLU A 72 -18.31 2.21 3.57
C GLU A 72 -19.66 2.96 3.56
#